data_AF-A0AAD4W5G3-F1
#
_entry.id   AF-A0AAD4W5G3-F1
#
_cell.length_a   1.000
_cell.length_b   1.000
_cell.length_c   1.000
_cell.angle_alpha   90.00
_cell.angle_beta   90.00
_cell.angle_gamma   90.00
#
_symmetry.space_group_name_H-M   'P 1'
#
loop_
_entity.id
_entity.type
_entity.pdbx_description
1 polymer ?
#
loop_
_entity_poly.entity_id
_entity_poly.type
_entity_poly.pdbx_seq_one_letter_code
_entity_poly.pdbx_strand_id
1 'polypeptide(L)' 'MAPESSDIPTPTITNTNSNTLSSLITINAAAQLPVKLTPTNYPSWHAQFNALLIDYDLMGYVDASSTCPPAIPAAPGAL' A
#
# COMPACT_ATOMS: atom_id res chain seq x y z
N MET A 1 0.46 -43.02 3.69
CA MET A 1 0.11 -42.18 2.52
C MET A 1 -0.70 -41.00 3.03
N ALA A 2 -0.02 -39.89 3.34
CA ALA A 2 -0.59 -38.57 3.61
C ALA A 2 0.37 -37.56 2.95
N PRO A 3 -0.10 -36.53 2.24
CA PRO A 3 0.82 -35.55 1.67
C PRO A 3 1.33 -34.64 2.78
N GLU A 4 2.66 -34.61 2.94
CA GLU A 4 3.39 -33.69 3.79
C GLU A 4 3.01 -32.24 3.41
N SER A 5 2.49 -31.48 4.38
CA SER A 5 2.11 -30.09 4.21
C SER A 5 3.38 -29.25 4.13
N SER A 6 3.68 -28.69 2.96
CA SER A 6 4.77 -27.72 2.80
C SER A 6 4.39 -26.43 3.52
N ASP A 7 4.87 -26.26 4.76
CA ASP A 7 4.87 -24.97 5.45
C ASP A 7 5.76 -24.00 4.66
N ILE A 8 5.13 -23.18 3.81
CA ILE A 8 5.77 -21.99 3.27
C ILE A 8 5.80 -20.96 4.41
N PRO A 9 6.96 -20.43 4.82
CA PRO A 9 6.98 -19.35 5.80
C PRO A 9 6.37 -18.11 5.16
N THR A 10 5.12 -17.81 5.54
CA THR A 10 4.48 -16.52 5.29
C THR A 10 5.37 -15.42 5.86
N PRO A 11 5.78 -14.39 5.09
CA PRO A 11 6.49 -13.26 5.66
C PRO A 11 5.55 -12.53 6.61
N THR A 12 5.67 -12.81 7.91
CA THR A 12 4.93 -12.10 8.95
C THR A 12 5.64 -10.77 9.14
N ILE A 13 5.10 -9.71 8.56
CA ILE A 13 5.55 -8.35 8.82
C ILE A 13 4.99 -7.95 10.18
N THR A 14 5.75 -8.17 11.26
CA THR A 14 5.43 -7.63 12.58
C THR A 14 5.85 -6.16 12.65
N ASN A 15 4.95 -5.24 12.28
CA ASN A 15 5.17 -3.82 12.55
C ASN A 15 4.82 -3.51 14.02
N THR A 16 5.81 -3.71 14.91
CA THR A 16 5.70 -3.40 16.34
C THR A 16 6.26 -2.01 16.63
N ASN A 17 5.61 -0.95 16.16
CA ASN A 17 5.90 0.41 16.62
C ASN A 17 4.63 1.27 16.57
N SER A 18 3.93 1.33 17.71
CA SER A 18 2.87 2.31 17.96
C SER A 18 3.48 3.69 18.24
N ASN A 19 4.13 4.27 17.24
CA ASN A 19 4.44 5.70 17.19
C ASN A 19 3.61 6.26 16.04
N THR A 20 2.63 7.11 16.36
CA THR A 20 1.74 7.79 15.40
C THR A 20 2.48 8.89 14.61
N LEU A 21 3.68 8.57 14.14
CA LEU A 21 4.36 9.35 13.11
C LEU A 21 3.78 8.89 11.79
N SER A 22 3.05 9.77 11.10
CA SER A 22 2.59 9.58 9.74
C SER A 22 3.82 9.24 8.87
N SER A 23 4.13 7.95 8.71
CA SER A 23 5.30 7.52 7.97
C SER A 23 5.12 7.97 6.53
N LEU A 24 6.03 8.81 6.04
CA LEU A 24 5.96 9.31 4.67
C LEU A 24 6.09 8.12 3.72
N ILE A 25 5.05 7.86 2.93
CA ILE A 25 5.06 6.81 1.90
C ILE A 25 5.63 7.43 0.62
N THR A 26 6.74 6.86 0.12
CA THR A 26 7.30 7.23 -1.19
C THR A 26 7.05 6.12 -2.18
N ILE A 27 6.34 6.42 -3.27
CA ILE A 27 6.06 5.47 -4.36
C ILE A 27 7.09 5.69 -5.47
N ASN A 28 7.89 4.67 -5.77
CA ASN A 28 8.74 4.64 -6.95
C ASN A 28 8.08 3.74 -8.00
N ALA A 29 7.24 4.35 -8.83
CA ALA A 29 6.51 3.63 -9.87
C ALA A 29 7.44 2.85 -10.83
N ALA A 30 8.63 3.36 -11.15
CA ALA A 30 9.54 2.65 -12.06
C ALA A 30 10.11 1.36 -11.44
N ALA A 31 10.29 1.32 -10.11
CA ALA A 31 10.74 0.13 -9.39
C ALA A 31 9.60 -0.81 -8.98
N GLN A 32 8.39 -0.27 -8.76
CA GLN A 32 7.27 -1.00 -8.18
C GLN A 32 6.21 -1.42 -9.22
N LEU A 33 6.17 -0.76 -10.38
CA LEU A 33 5.29 -1.07 -11.52
C LEU A 33 6.16 -1.38 -12.74
N PRO A 34 6.75 -2.60 -12.81
CA PRO A 34 7.70 -2.97 -13.87
C PRO A 34 7.06 -3.00 -15.27
N VAL A 35 5.73 -3.11 -15.35
CA VAL A 35 5.01 -3.07 -16.62
C VAL A 35 4.59 -1.64 -16.93
N LYS A 36 5.11 -1.08 -18.03
CA LYS A 36 4.65 0.20 -18.55
C LYS A 36 3.23 0.07 -19.11
N LEU A 37 2.34 1.02 -18.79
CA LEU A 37 0.99 1.07 -19.35
C LEU A 37 1.03 1.22 -20.88
N THR A 38 0.25 0.37 -21.56
CA THR A 38 -0.04 0.42 -22.99
C THR A 38 -1.55 0.25 -23.22
N PRO A 39 -2.09 0.60 -24.40
CA PRO A 39 -3.51 0.42 -24.69
C PRO A 39 -4.01 -1.03 -24.58
N THR A 40 -3.12 -2.01 -24.69
CA THR A 40 -3.47 -3.44 -24.72
C THR A 40 -3.23 -4.17 -23.40
N ASN A 41 -2.55 -3.56 -22.42
CA ASN A 41 -2.20 -4.22 -21.16
C ASN A 41 -2.88 -3.62 -19.92
N TYR A 42 -3.85 -2.72 -20.12
CA TYR A 42 -4.55 -2.03 -19.03
C TYR A 42 -5.04 -2.98 -17.91
N PRO A 43 -5.67 -4.14 -18.19
CA PRO A 43 -6.11 -5.03 -17.11
C PRO A 43 -4.96 -5.53 -16.22
N SER A 44 -3.84 -5.95 -16.82
CA SER A 44 -2.66 -6.41 -16.07
C SER A 44 -1.96 -5.27 -15.33
N TRP A 45 -1.87 -4.09 -15.95
CA TRP A 45 -1.30 -2.90 -15.31
C TRP A 45 -2.15 -2.45 -14.11
N HIS A 46 -3.47 -2.41 -14.28
CA HIS A 46 -4.41 -2.01 -13.25
C HIS A 46 -4.38 -2.98 -12.05
N ALA A 47 -4.22 -4.28 -12.29
CA ALA A 47 -4.02 -5.25 -11.21
C ALA A 47 -2.75 -4.98 -10.40
N GLN A 48 -1.63 -4.64 -11.04
CA GLN A 48 -0.39 -4.28 -10.34
C GLN A 48 -0.53 -2.97 -9.56
N PHE A 49 -1.19 -1.97 -10.15
CA PHE A 49 -1.44 -0.69 -9.49
C PHE A 49 -2.36 -0.84 -8.27
N ASN A 50 -3.41 -1.65 -8.38
CA ASN A 50 -4.31 -1.92 -7.25
C ASN A 50 -3.62 -2.69 -6.13
N ALA A 51 -2.79 -3.70 -6.47
CA ALA A 51 -2.00 -4.41 -5.48
C ALA A 51 -1.11 -3.45 -4.68
N LEU A 52 -0.46 -2.50 -5.36
CA LEU A 52 0.34 -1.45 -4.72
C LEU A 52 -0.50 -0.59 -3.75
N LEU A 53 -1.68 -0.15 -4.17
CA LEU A 53 -2.55 0.66 -3.32
C LEU A 53 -3.06 -0.12 -2.09
N ILE A 54 -3.33 -1.41 -2.23
CA ILE A 54 -3.75 -2.27 -1.12
C ILE A 54 -2.60 -2.46 -0.12
N ASP A 55 -1.39 -2.75 -0.59
CA ASP A 55 -0.22 -2.96 0.27
C ASP A 55 0.12 -1.73 1.13
N TYR A 56 -0.17 -0.52 0.62
CA TYR A 56 0.04 0.74 1.35
C TYR A 56 -1.21 1.25 2.09
N ASP A 57 -2.30 0.49 2.11
CA ASP A 57 -3.59 0.91 2.69
C ASP A 57 -4.11 2.24 2.11
N LEU A 58 -3.87 2.45 0.81
CA LEU A 58 -4.23 3.68 0.09
C LEU A 58 -5.55 3.56 -0.68
N MET A 59 -6.12 2.36 -0.79
CA MET A 59 -7.36 2.14 -1.54
C MET A 59 -8.53 2.98 -1.01
N GLY A 60 -8.55 3.24 0.29
CA GLY A 60 -9.59 4.06 0.91
C GLY A 60 -9.66 5.48 0.37
N TYR A 61 -8.56 6.01 -0.17
CA TYR A 61 -8.54 7.34 -0.80
C TYR A 61 -9.06 7.32 -2.24
N VAL A 62 -9.08 6.15 -2.90
CA VAL A 62 -9.57 5.98 -4.27
C VAL A 62 -11.08 5.73 -4.29
N ASP A 63 -11.57 4.90 -3.35
CA ASP A 63 -13.01 4.60 -3.22
C ASP A 63 -13.76 5.60 -2.33
N ALA A 64 -13.05 6.63 -1.83
CA ALA A 64 -13.56 7.67 -0.94
C ALA A 64 -14.11 7.15 0.41
N SER A 65 -13.73 5.94 0.84
CA SER A 65 -14.01 5.44 2.19
C SER A 65 -13.12 6.07 3.27
N SER A 66 -11.97 6.62 2.88
CA SER A 66 -11.04 7.35 3.75
C SER A 66 -11.11 8.86 3.52
N THR A 67 -11.12 9.62 4.60
CA THR A 67 -11.10 11.08 4.55
C THR A 67 -9.73 11.60 4.14
N CYS A 68 -9.69 12.62 3.28
CA CYS A 68 -8.44 13.29 2.91
C CYS A 68 -7.66 13.75 4.16
N PRO A 69 -6.33 13.54 4.20
CA PRO A 69 -5.51 14.04 5.30
C PRO A 69 -5.58 15.57 5.37
N PRO A 70 -5.48 16.18 6.57
CA PRO A 70 -5.36 17.62 6.71
C PRO A 70 -4.14 18.15 5.96
N ALA A 71 -4.30 19.24 5.21
CA ALA A 71 -3.20 19.87 4.46
C ALA A 71 -2.09 20.45 5.36
N ILE A 72 -2.40 20.65 6.64
CA ILE A 72 -1.49 21.16 7.67
C ILE A 72 -1.55 20.17 8.84
N PRO A 73 -0.44 19.51 9.23
CA PRO A 73 -0.38 18.82 10.50
C PRO A 73 -0.73 19.84 11.58
N ALA A 74 -1.76 19.58 12.39
CA ALA A 74 -2.20 20.49 13.44
C ALA A 74 -0.97 20.98 14.22
N ALA A 75 -0.67 22.27 14.12
CA ALA A 75 0.47 22.85 14.83
C ALA A 75 0.28 22.55 16.33
N PRO A 76 1.27 21.95 17.01
CA PRO A 76 1.17 21.77 18.45
C PRO A 76 1.27 23.16 19.10
N GLY A 77 0.13 23.74 19.51
CA GLY A 77 0.12 24.92 20.37
C GLY A 77 -0.65 26.16 19.90
N ALA A 78 -1.80 26.03 19.24
CA ALA A 78 -2.75 27.14 19.15
C ALA A 78 -3.70 27.10 20.37
N LEU A 79 -3.38 27.88 21.41
CA LEU A 79 -4.28 28.33 22.47
C LEU A 79 -4.66 29.80 22.22
#